data_AF-A0A852LXB9-F1
#
_entry.id   AF-A0A852LXB9-F1
#
_cell.length_a   1.000
_cell.length_b   1.000
_cell.length_c   1.000
_cell.angle_alpha   90.00
_cell.angle_beta   90.00
_cell.angle_gamma   90.00
#
_symmetry.space_group_name_H-M   'P 1'
#
loop_
_entity.id
_entity.type
_entity.pdbx_description
1 polymer ?
#
loop_
_entity_poly.entity_id
_entity_poly.type
_entity_poly.pdbx_seq_one_letter_code
_entity_poly.pdbx_strand_id
1 'polypeptide(L)'
;RLLPSLGIYRYHGLVGIVTEWMPNGSLHSLIHEQQLYPELPFPLLIRILSDVAQGLHYLHSLAPTLCHCSLKPSNVLLDTQYRAKISDYGLTNWRKRQLRSDLQNCNWRNCQDLVYLPPEVLEGGLPSQEADVYSFGVLCWESLSRRKPFEDDVALLEVLTGICSGLRPGISEKFIPSDLPERNKLLHLVCLCWHQEPDYRP
;
A
#
# COMPACT_ATOMS: atom_id res chain seq x y z
N ARG A 1 0.79 -13.28 2.53
CA ARG A 1 -0.41 -14.15 2.46
C ARG A 1 -1.50 -13.43 1.67
N LEU A 2 -2.32 -14.14 0.90
CA LEU A 2 -3.41 -13.56 0.11
C LEU A 2 -4.76 -13.77 0.79
N LEU A 3 -5.70 -12.87 0.51
CA LEU A 3 -7.12 -13.08 0.81
C LEU A 3 -7.77 -13.83 -0.36
N PRO A 4 -8.08 -15.13 -0.23
CA PRO A 4 -8.68 -15.90 -1.31
C PRO A 4 -10.12 -15.44 -1.59
N SER A 5 -10.49 -15.45 -2.86
CA SER A 5 -11.89 -15.37 -3.29
C SER A 5 -12.56 -16.72 -3.05
N LEU A 6 -13.68 -16.71 -2.32
CA LEU A 6 -14.56 -17.86 -2.13
C LEU A 6 -15.58 -18.00 -3.27
N GLY A 7 -15.85 -16.92 -4.00
CA GLY A 7 -16.79 -16.95 -5.11
C GLY A 7 -17.18 -15.57 -5.63
N ILE A 8 -18.12 -15.56 -6.57
CA ILE A 8 -18.69 -14.35 -7.16
C ILE A 8 -20.18 -14.31 -6.83
N TYR A 9 -20.64 -13.17 -6.32
CA TYR A 9 -22.05 -12.87 -6.14
C TYR A 9 -22.58 -12.10 -7.36
N ARG A 10 -23.77 -12.48 -7.85
CA ARG A 10 -24.49 -11.77 -8.92
C ARG A 10 -25.98 -11.71 -8.60
N TYR A 11 -26.51 -10.49 -8.48
CA TYR A 11 -27.94 -10.28 -8.26
C TYR A 11 -28.39 -8.90 -8.77
N HIS A 12 -29.46 -8.84 -9.55
CA HIS A 12 -30.01 -7.60 -10.15
C HIS A 12 -28.96 -6.62 -10.72
N GLY A 13 -27.99 -7.13 -11.47
CA GLY A 13 -26.94 -6.29 -12.10
C GLY A 13 -25.79 -5.90 -11.18
N LEU A 14 -25.86 -6.20 -9.87
CA LEU A 14 -24.73 -6.08 -8.96
C LEU A 14 -23.82 -7.30 -9.10
N VAL A 15 -22.50 -7.06 -9.17
CA VAL A 15 -21.45 -8.07 -9.16
C VAL A 15 -20.57 -7.81 -7.95
N GLY A 16 -20.33 -8.85 -7.15
CA GLY A 16 -19.46 -8.78 -5.98
C GLY A 16 -18.52 -9.99 -5.91
N ILE A 17 -17.43 -9.84 -5.17
CA ILE A 17 -16.53 -10.94 -4.82
C ILE A 17 -16.79 -11.31 -3.37
N VAL A 18 -16.93 -12.60 -3.09
CA VAL A 18 -17.11 -13.12 -1.73
C VAL A 18 -15.76 -13.60 -1.22
N THR A 19 -15.35 -13.15 -0.05
CA THR A 19 -14.10 -13.56 0.62
C THR A 19 -14.41 -14.03 2.03
N GLU A 20 -13.41 -14.61 2.70
CA GLU A 20 -13.47 -14.75 4.15
C GLU A 20 -13.58 -13.36 4.81
N TRP A 21 -14.29 -13.30 5.94
CA TRP A 21 -14.41 -12.09 6.75
C TRP A 21 -13.16 -11.87 7.58
N MET A 22 -12.66 -10.63 7.60
CA MET A 22 -11.44 -10.22 8.31
C MET A 22 -11.83 -9.28 9.47
N PRO A 23 -12.06 -9.82 10.68
CA PRO A 23 -12.76 -9.10 11.74
C PRO A 23 -11.98 -7.94 12.35
N ASN A 24 -10.66 -7.91 12.21
CA ASN A 24 -9.82 -6.83 12.71
C ASN A 24 -9.63 -5.71 11.66
N GLY A 25 -10.44 -5.71 10.60
CA GLY A 25 -10.44 -4.66 9.59
C GLY A 25 -9.14 -4.64 8.78
N SER A 26 -8.62 -3.44 8.54
CA SER A 26 -7.45 -3.21 7.70
C SER A 26 -6.26 -2.66 8.50
N LEU A 27 -5.06 -2.78 7.95
CA LEU A 27 -3.86 -2.13 8.47
C LEU A 27 -4.04 -0.61 8.55
N HIS A 28 -4.81 -0.01 7.62
CA HIS A 28 -5.16 1.41 7.68
C HIS A 28 -5.85 1.78 9.00
N SER A 29 -6.90 1.04 9.39
CA SER A 29 -7.60 1.27 10.66
C SER A 29 -6.67 1.08 11.85
N LEU A 30 -5.86 0.01 11.84
CA LEU A 30 -4.92 -0.29 12.92
C LEU A 30 -3.92 0.85 13.17
N ILE A 31 -3.39 1.48 12.12
CA ILE A 31 -2.38 2.53 12.27
C ILE A 31 -2.96 3.93 12.48
N HIS A 32 -4.15 4.24 11.94
CA HIS A 32 -4.71 5.60 11.98
C HIS A 32 -5.79 5.82 13.05
N GLU A 33 -6.47 4.77 13.52
CA GLU A 33 -7.47 4.87 14.60
C GLU A 33 -6.77 4.87 15.97
N GLN A 34 -5.91 5.85 16.22
CA GLN A 34 -5.05 5.94 17.40
C GLN A 34 -5.83 6.02 18.72
N GLN A 35 -7.11 6.40 18.70
CA GLN A 35 -7.98 6.33 19.88
C GLN A 35 -8.30 4.89 20.29
N LEU A 36 -8.48 3.99 19.30
CA LEU A 36 -8.72 2.57 19.55
C LEU A 36 -7.41 1.80 19.75
N TYR A 37 -6.36 2.21 19.06
CA TYR A 37 -5.04 1.59 19.08
C TYR A 37 -3.96 2.62 19.46
N PRO A 38 -3.91 3.09 20.73
CA PRO A 38 -2.95 4.12 21.14
C PRO A 38 -1.51 3.66 20.97
N GLU A 39 -1.25 2.38 21.23
CA GLU A 39 0.05 1.75 21.05
C GLU A 39 -0.04 0.62 20.03
N LEU A 40 0.99 0.50 19.20
CA LEU A 40 1.13 -0.61 18.26
C LEU A 40 2.43 -1.36 18.58
N PRO A 41 2.36 -2.57 19.16
CA PRO A 41 3.55 -3.32 19.52
C PRO A 41 4.43 -3.59 18.29
N PHE A 42 5.71 -3.24 18.38
CA PHE A 42 6.67 -3.41 17.30
C PHE A 42 6.71 -4.83 16.71
N PRO A 43 6.73 -5.93 17.52
CA PRO A 43 6.72 -7.29 16.97
C PRO A 43 5.47 -7.61 16.15
N LEU A 44 4.32 -7.03 16.51
CA LEU A 44 3.08 -7.20 15.76
C LEU A 44 3.20 -6.51 14.39
N LEU A 45 3.70 -5.28 14.36
CA LEU A 45 3.89 -4.53 13.13
C LEU A 45 4.85 -5.25 12.17
N ILE A 46 6.00 -5.71 12.66
CA ILE A 46 6.97 -6.47 11.85
C ILE A 46 6.34 -7.75 11.29
N ARG A 47 5.54 -8.47 12.09
CA ARG A 47 4.85 -9.67 11.63
C ARG A 47 3.85 -9.35 10.52
N ILE A 48 3.10 -8.26 10.63
CA ILE A 48 2.16 -7.81 9.59
C ILE A 48 2.92 -7.46 8.29
N LEU A 49 3.99 -6.66 8.38
CA LEU A 49 4.80 -6.29 7.21
C LEU A 49 5.43 -7.51 6.55
N SER A 50 5.88 -8.50 7.34
CA SER A 50 6.38 -9.78 6.83
C SER A 50 5.29 -10.58 6.11
N ASP A 51 4.07 -10.63 6.65
CA ASP A 51 2.94 -11.28 5.99
C ASP A 51 2.58 -10.62 4.65
N VAL A 52 2.68 -9.29 4.56
CA VAL A 52 2.49 -8.54 3.30
C VAL A 52 3.57 -8.91 2.29
N ALA A 53 4.85 -8.86 2.68
CA ALA A 53 5.97 -9.21 1.82
C ALA A 53 5.87 -10.65 1.28
N GLN A 54 5.49 -11.62 2.13
CA GLN A 54 5.22 -13.00 1.71
C GLN A 54 4.05 -13.09 0.71
N GLY A 55 3.05 -12.22 0.83
CA GLY A 55 1.92 -12.17 -0.11
C GLY A 55 2.33 -11.65 -1.48
N LEU A 56 3.09 -10.56 -1.51
CA LEU A 56 3.66 -10.04 -2.74
C LEU A 56 4.56 -11.06 -3.43
N HIS A 57 5.51 -11.64 -2.69
CA HIS A 57 6.40 -12.67 -3.21
C HIS A 57 5.61 -13.83 -3.85
N TYR A 58 4.54 -14.28 -3.19
CA TYR A 58 3.68 -15.31 -3.76
C TYR A 58 3.04 -14.88 -5.08
N LEU A 59 2.45 -13.67 -5.18
CA LEU A 59 1.88 -13.15 -6.44
C LEU A 59 2.93 -13.08 -7.56
N HIS A 60 4.12 -12.59 -7.22
CA HIS A 60 5.25 -12.42 -8.12
C HIS A 60 5.81 -13.76 -8.62
N SER A 61 5.73 -14.81 -7.79
CA SER A 61 6.16 -16.17 -8.14
C SER A 61 5.21 -16.95 -9.06
N LEU A 62 3.99 -16.44 -9.31
CA LEU A 62 3.03 -17.12 -10.18
C LEU A 62 3.48 -17.13 -11.65
N ALA A 63 2.93 -18.06 -12.44
CA ALA A 63 3.13 -18.15 -13.88
C ALA A 63 1.77 -18.18 -14.59
N PRO A 64 1.34 -17.09 -15.28
CA PRO A 64 2.08 -15.83 -15.44
C PRO A 64 2.19 -15.02 -14.14
N THR A 65 3.24 -14.21 -14.03
CA THR A 65 3.47 -13.30 -12.90
C THR A 65 2.27 -12.38 -12.72
N LEU A 66 1.79 -12.27 -11.49
CA LEU A 66 0.69 -11.38 -11.14
C LEU A 66 1.22 -10.23 -10.29
N CYS A 67 0.95 -8.99 -10.69
CA CYS A 67 1.25 -7.80 -9.90
C CYS A 67 -0.01 -7.35 -9.14
N HIS A 68 0.16 -6.79 -7.95
CA HIS A 68 -0.92 -6.24 -7.13
C HIS A 68 -1.44 -4.90 -7.68
N CYS A 69 -0.54 -4.03 -8.14
CA CYS A 69 -0.77 -2.74 -8.81
C CYS A 69 -1.51 -1.68 -7.98
N SER A 70 -1.57 -1.85 -6.66
CA SER A 70 -2.48 -1.07 -5.80
C SER A 70 -2.27 -1.33 -4.31
N LEU A 71 -1.08 -1.77 -3.93
CA LEU A 71 -0.82 -2.11 -2.55
C LEU A 71 -0.85 -0.84 -1.69
N LYS A 72 -1.61 -0.88 -0.61
CA LYS A 72 -1.77 0.21 0.36
C LYS A 72 -2.37 -0.36 1.65
N PRO A 73 -2.28 0.34 2.81
CA PRO A 73 -2.75 -0.21 4.08
C PRO A 73 -4.23 -0.63 4.11
N SER A 74 -5.11 0.01 3.33
CA SER A 74 -6.53 -0.37 3.28
C SER A 74 -6.80 -1.67 2.52
N ASN A 75 -5.85 -2.14 1.71
CA ASN A 75 -5.90 -3.44 1.02
C ASN A 75 -5.13 -4.53 1.78
N VAL A 76 -4.71 -4.26 3.01
CA VAL A 76 -4.09 -5.25 3.90
C VAL A 76 -5.07 -5.54 5.02
N LEU A 77 -5.77 -6.67 4.94
CA LEU A 77 -6.79 -7.05 5.91
C LEU A 77 -6.23 -7.96 7.00
N LEU A 78 -6.83 -7.90 8.18
CA LEU A 78 -6.33 -8.54 9.40
C LEU A 78 -7.32 -9.58 9.92
N ASP A 79 -6.86 -10.83 10.04
CA ASP A 79 -7.65 -11.92 10.61
C ASP A 79 -7.74 -11.84 12.14
N THR A 80 -8.41 -12.81 12.76
CA THR A 80 -8.61 -12.88 14.22
C THR A 80 -7.31 -12.85 15.04
N GLN A 81 -6.17 -13.26 14.48
CA GLN A 81 -4.87 -13.29 15.13
C GLN A 81 -3.96 -12.14 14.68
N TYR A 82 -4.52 -11.15 13.97
CA TYR A 82 -3.78 -10.06 13.32
C TYR A 82 -2.68 -10.59 12.38
N ARG A 83 -2.97 -11.67 11.64
CA ARG A 83 -2.18 -12.02 10.45
C ARG A 83 -2.73 -11.24 9.28
N ALA A 84 -1.81 -10.75 8.45
CA ALA A 84 -2.17 -9.92 7.33
C ALA A 84 -2.43 -10.76 6.07
N LYS A 85 -3.49 -10.42 5.34
CA LYS A 85 -3.78 -10.94 4.00
C LYS A 85 -4.00 -9.77 3.05
N ILE A 86 -3.30 -9.77 1.92
CA ILE A 86 -3.48 -8.74 0.89
C ILE A 86 -4.74 -9.03 0.07
N SER A 87 -5.56 -8.00 -0.15
CA SER A 87 -6.81 -8.03 -0.93
C SER A 87 -6.68 -7.22 -2.22
N ASP A 88 -7.68 -7.30 -3.09
CA ASP A 88 -7.81 -6.42 -4.27
C ASP A 88 -6.63 -6.46 -5.26
N TYR A 89 -5.89 -7.56 -5.28
CA TYR A 89 -4.85 -7.85 -6.27
C TYR A 89 -5.49 -8.24 -7.61
N GLY A 90 -4.82 -7.96 -8.73
CA GLY A 90 -5.30 -8.32 -10.08
C GLY A 90 -6.51 -7.50 -10.58
N LEU A 91 -6.98 -6.50 -9.83
CA LEU A 91 -8.09 -5.62 -10.23
C LEU A 91 -7.65 -4.39 -11.05
N THR A 92 -6.48 -4.46 -11.69
CA THR A 92 -5.81 -3.34 -12.36
C THR A 92 -6.69 -2.63 -13.39
N ASN A 93 -7.41 -3.39 -14.22
CA ASN A 93 -8.28 -2.82 -15.25
C ASN A 93 -9.50 -2.08 -14.66
N TRP A 94 -10.08 -2.62 -13.59
CA TRP A 94 -11.17 -1.96 -12.87
C TRP A 94 -10.71 -0.66 -12.24
N ARG A 95 -9.55 -0.67 -11.56
CA ARG A 95 -8.95 0.53 -10.98
C ARG A 95 -8.62 1.60 -12.02
N LYS A 96 -8.05 1.22 -13.17
CA LYS A 96 -7.77 2.17 -14.26
C LYS A 96 -9.04 2.87 -14.74
N ARG A 97 -10.17 2.16 -14.84
CA ARG A 97 -11.46 2.77 -15.21
C ARG A 97 -11.99 3.69 -14.12
N GLN A 98 -11.92 3.27 -12.87
CA GLN A 98 -12.35 4.07 -11.73
C GLN A 98 -11.55 5.38 -11.63
N LEU A 99 -10.22 5.30 -11.69
CA LEU A 99 -9.35 6.47 -11.64
C LEU A 99 -9.64 7.45 -12.78
N ARG A 100 -9.84 6.96 -14.02
CA ARG A 100 -10.24 7.82 -15.14
C ARG A 100 -11.55 8.55 -14.85
N SER A 101 -12.52 7.86 -14.26
CA SER A 101 -13.80 8.49 -13.88
C SER A 101 -13.62 9.51 -12.76
N ASP A 102 -12.83 9.22 -11.73
CA ASP A 102 -12.59 10.15 -10.61
C ASP A 102 -11.90 11.43 -11.09
N LEU A 103 -10.91 11.31 -11.99
CA LEU A 103 -10.23 12.44 -12.62
C LEU A 103 -11.18 13.27 -13.49
N GLN A 104 -12.02 12.63 -14.31
CA GLN A 104 -13.01 13.33 -15.14
C GLN A 104 -14.04 14.11 -14.31
N ASN A 105 -14.41 13.58 -13.14
CA ASN A 105 -15.37 14.19 -12.24
C ASN A 105 -14.73 15.16 -11.23
N CYS A 106 -13.44 15.48 -11.37
CA CYS A 106 -12.67 16.29 -10.42
C CYS A 106 -12.76 15.80 -8.97
N ASN A 107 -12.98 14.51 -8.75
CA ASN A 107 -13.12 13.93 -7.41
C ASN A 107 -11.75 13.59 -6.82
N TRP A 108 -10.97 14.66 -6.61
CA TRP A 108 -9.56 14.59 -6.27
C TRP A 108 -9.28 13.90 -4.92
N ARG A 109 -10.27 13.86 -4.02
CA ARG A 109 -10.18 13.12 -2.74
C ARG A 109 -10.06 11.61 -2.96
N ASN A 110 -10.66 11.07 -4.03
CA ASN A 110 -10.54 9.65 -4.38
C ASN A 110 -9.17 9.32 -5.01
N CYS A 111 -8.40 10.34 -5.41
CA CYS A 111 -7.09 10.19 -6.02
C CYS A 111 -5.93 10.15 -5.02
N GLN A 112 -6.20 10.24 -3.70
CA GLN A 112 -5.14 10.21 -2.69
C GLN A 112 -4.30 8.92 -2.73
N ASP A 113 -4.86 7.81 -3.21
CA ASP A 113 -4.13 6.55 -3.39
C ASP A 113 -3.04 6.61 -4.48
N LEU A 114 -2.97 7.69 -5.27
CA LEU A 114 -1.92 7.84 -6.28
C LEU A 114 -0.52 7.98 -5.67
N VAL A 115 -0.41 8.38 -4.40
CA VAL A 115 0.89 8.54 -3.71
C VAL A 115 1.62 7.21 -3.46
N TYR A 116 0.93 6.08 -3.55
CA TYR A 116 1.53 4.75 -3.46
C TYR A 116 2.06 4.25 -4.81
N LEU A 117 1.73 4.93 -5.91
CA LEU A 117 2.21 4.56 -7.23
C LEU A 117 3.64 5.06 -7.43
N PRO A 118 4.51 4.25 -8.06
CA PRO A 118 5.85 4.67 -8.39
C PRO A 118 5.85 5.68 -9.55
N PRO A 119 6.95 6.44 -9.73
CA PRO A 119 7.06 7.47 -10.76
C PRO A 119 6.78 6.95 -12.18
N GLU A 120 7.35 5.80 -12.56
CA GLU A 120 7.17 5.24 -13.89
C GLU A 120 5.72 4.83 -14.19
N VAL A 121 4.93 4.47 -13.17
CA VAL A 121 3.51 4.15 -13.34
C VAL A 121 2.67 5.42 -13.41
N LEU A 122 3.01 6.46 -12.64
CA LEU A 122 2.37 7.78 -12.73
C LEU A 122 2.56 8.39 -14.13
N GLU A 123 3.69 8.11 -14.78
CA GLU A 123 4.02 8.56 -16.14
C GLU A 123 3.40 7.68 -17.25
N GLY A 124 2.60 6.68 -16.88
CA GLY A 124 1.86 5.84 -17.81
C GLY A 124 2.52 4.50 -18.15
N GLY A 125 3.58 4.13 -17.42
CA GLY A 125 4.21 2.83 -17.50
C GLY A 125 3.28 1.66 -17.17
N LEU A 126 3.74 0.46 -17.51
CA LEU A 126 3.01 -0.78 -17.24
C LEU A 126 3.23 -1.23 -15.79
N PRO A 127 2.29 -2.00 -15.21
CA PRO A 127 2.53 -2.63 -13.93
C PRO A 127 3.72 -3.58 -13.98
N SER A 128 4.51 -3.59 -12.91
CA SER A 128 5.67 -4.46 -12.75
C SER A 128 5.82 -4.92 -11.30
N GLN A 129 6.75 -5.84 -11.04
CA GLN A 129 7.04 -6.31 -9.67
C GLN A 129 7.66 -5.18 -8.85
N GLU A 130 8.56 -4.42 -9.47
CA GLU A 130 9.28 -3.27 -8.91
C GLU A 130 8.30 -2.15 -8.53
N ALA A 131 7.18 -2.03 -9.25
CA ALA A 131 6.12 -1.10 -8.90
C ALA A 131 5.40 -1.50 -7.60
N ASP A 132 5.14 -2.79 -7.38
CA ASP A 132 4.59 -3.28 -6.11
C ASP A 132 5.58 -3.11 -4.96
N VAL A 133 6.89 -3.28 -5.21
CA VAL A 133 7.96 -3.06 -4.23
C VAL A 133 8.01 -1.59 -3.79
N TYR A 134 7.82 -0.64 -4.72
CA TYR A 134 7.68 0.77 -4.38
C TYR A 134 6.48 1.01 -3.46
N SER A 135 5.30 0.50 -3.83
CA SER A 135 4.09 0.62 -3.00
C SER A 135 4.28 -0.01 -1.62
N PHE A 136 5.03 -1.12 -1.53
CA PHE A 136 5.41 -1.74 -0.27
C PHE A 136 6.30 -0.83 0.59
N GLY A 137 7.27 -0.13 -0.01
CA GLY A 137 8.10 0.87 0.68
C GLY A 137 7.27 1.99 1.31
N VAL A 138 6.32 2.56 0.56
CA VAL A 138 5.39 3.59 1.06
C VAL A 138 4.51 3.04 2.19
N LEU A 139 3.98 1.84 2.03
CA LEU A 139 3.18 1.14 3.06
C LEU A 139 3.99 0.91 4.34
N CYS A 140 5.24 0.45 4.23
CA CYS A 140 6.13 0.28 5.37
C CYS A 140 6.38 1.62 6.07
N TRP A 141 6.68 2.69 5.32
CA TRP A 141 6.87 4.00 5.91
C TRP A 141 5.64 4.48 6.69
N GLU A 142 4.44 4.40 6.09
CA GLU A 142 3.18 4.81 6.73
C GLU A 142 2.88 3.97 7.97
N SER A 143 3.25 2.68 7.95
CA SER A 143 3.08 1.79 9.10
C SER A 143 4.01 2.14 10.26
N LEU A 144 5.26 2.56 9.96
CA LEU A 144 6.26 2.92 10.97
C LEU A 144 6.01 4.33 11.53
N SER A 145 5.58 5.27 10.68
CA SER A 145 5.30 6.65 11.08
C SER A 145 3.90 6.83 11.70
N ARG A 146 2.97 5.91 11.40
CA ARG A 146 1.53 6.04 11.68
C ARG A 146 0.95 7.38 11.18
N ARG A 147 1.48 7.88 10.07
CA ARG A 147 1.08 9.14 9.41
C ARG A 147 0.71 8.90 7.97
N LYS A 148 -0.19 9.73 7.43
CA LYS A 148 -0.51 9.67 6.01
C LYS A 148 0.70 10.17 5.19
N PRO A 149 1.08 9.49 4.09
CA PRO A 149 2.09 10.02 3.18
C PRO A 149 1.65 11.40 2.68
N PHE A 150 2.53 12.40 2.81
CA PHE A 150 2.29 13.77 2.33
C PHE A 150 1.09 14.47 3.00
N GLU A 151 0.78 14.14 4.26
CA GLU A 151 -0.35 14.71 5.02
C GLU A 151 -0.31 16.25 5.16
N ASP A 152 0.90 16.81 5.30
CA ASP A 152 1.13 18.24 5.46
C ASP A 152 1.11 19.01 4.12
N ASP A 153 1.02 18.31 2.98
CA ASP A 153 1.13 18.91 1.63
C ASP A 153 -0.22 19.37 1.06
N VAL A 154 -0.24 20.56 0.44
CA VAL A 154 -1.48 21.29 0.15
C VAL A 154 -2.13 20.89 -1.19
N ALA A 155 -1.34 20.39 -2.15
CA ALA A 155 -1.83 20.03 -3.48
C ALA A 155 -1.26 18.69 -3.97
N LEU A 156 -2.13 17.69 -4.15
CA LEU A 156 -1.72 16.36 -4.66
C LEU A 156 -0.97 16.46 -6.00
N LEU A 157 -1.31 17.40 -6.89
CA LEU A 157 -0.63 17.49 -8.18
C LEU A 157 0.85 17.86 -8.01
N GLU A 158 1.14 18.74 -7.05
CA GLU A 158 2.52 19.08 -6.66
C GLU A 158 3.22 17.87 -6.04
N VAL A 159 2.52 17.11 -5.18
CA VAL A 159 3.04 15.87 -4.58
C VAL A 159 3.39 14.85 -5.67
N LEU A 160 2.48 14.57 -6.61
CA LEU A 160 2.69 13.60 -7.68
C LEU A 160 3.84 14.03 -8.61
N THR A 161 3.89 15.31 -8.97
CA THR A 161 4.99 15.88 -9.77
C THR A 161 6.33 15.78 -9.02
N GLY A 162 6.29 16.03 -7.70
CA GLY A 162 7.42 15.84 -6.81
C GLY A 162 7.88 14.39 -6.78
N ILE A 163 6.96 13.41 -6.68
CA ILE A 163 7.30 11.98 -6.67
C ILE A 163 8.03 11.58 -7.95
N CYS A 164 7.55 12.04 -9.11
CA CYS A 164 8.24 11.88 -10.40
C CYS A 164 9.65 12.48 -10.39
N SER A 165 9.88 13.52 -9.59
CA SER A 165 11.17 14.21 -9.43
C SER A 165 12.00 13.73 -8.21
N GLY A 166 11.62 12.62 -7.56
CA GLY A 166 12.36 12.05 -6.43
C GLY A 166 11.88 12.45 -5.03
N LEU A 167 10.76 13.18 -4.90
CA LEU A 167 10.14 13.46 -3.60
C LEU A 167 9.71 12.16 -2.92
N ARG A 168 10.01 12.04 -1.63
CA ARG A 168 9.60 10.90 -0.78
C ARG A 168 9.11 11.40 0.58
N PRO A 169 8.30 10.59 1.30
CA PRO A 169 7.94 10.90 2.68
C PRO A 169 9.16 11.09 3.59
N GLY A 170 9.06 12.00 4.56
CA GLY A 170 10.17 12.34 5.45
C GLY A 170 10.57 11.19 6.39
N ILE A 171 11.87 10.96 6.57
CA ILE A 171 12.44 9.86 7.38
C ILE A 171 13.17 10.32 8.65
N SER A 172 13.09 11.61 8.97
CA SER A 172 13.70 12.16 10.19
C SER A 172 12.96 11.72 11.46
N GLU A 173 13.52 12.04 12.62
CA GLU A 173 12.93 11.73 13.93
C GLU A 173 11.54 12.39 14.15
N LYS A 174 11.22 13.45 13.40
CA LYS A 174 9.86 14.05 13.37
C LYS A 174 8.80 13.03 12.93
N PHE A 175 9.16 12.17 11.98
CA PHE A 175 8.24 11.22 11.35
C PHE A 175 8.36 9.82 11.95
N ILE A 176 9.60 9.35 12.14
CA ILE A 176 9.90 8.00 12.63
C ILE A 176 10.83 8.13 13.84
N PRO A 177 10.31 7.91 15.07
CA PRO A 177 11.03 8.08 16.32
C PRO A 177 12.37 7.33 16.39
N SER A 178 13.34 7.87 17.13
CA SER A 178 14.70 7.31 17.27
C SER A 178 14.77 6.07 18.16
N ASP A 179 13.78 5.87 19.04
CA ASP A 179 13.62 4.72 19.93
C ASP A 179 12.97 3.51 19.24
N LEU A 180 12.56 3.63 17.97
CA LEU A 180 12.04 2.52 17.18
C LEU A 180 13.12 1.41 17.05
N PRO A 181 12.82 0.15 17.43
CA PRO A 181 13.77 -0.94 17.29
C PRO A 181 14.19 -1.15 15.84
N GLU A 182 15.49 -1.37 15.60
CA GLU A 182 16.06 -1.62 14.26
C GLU A 182 15.79 -0.50 13.23
N ARG A 183 15.51 0.73 13.71
CA ARG A 183 15.15 1.90 12.88
C ARG A 183 16.00 2.03 11.62
N ASN A 184 17.32 2.03 11.74
CA ASN A 184 18.21 2.27 10.60
C ASN A 184 18.10 1.18 9.53
N LYS A 185 17.93 -0.09 9.92
CA LYS A 185 17.72 -1.20 8.97
C LYS A 185 16.37 -1.07 8.26
N LEU A 186 15.33 -0.70 9.00
CA LEU A 186 14.00 -0.50 8.43
C LEU A 186 13.95 0.70 7.47
N LEU A 187 14.57 1.83 7.84
CA LEU A 187 14.67 2.99 6.95
C LEU A 187 15.49 2.68 5.71
N HIS A 188 16.58 1.93 5.85
CA HIS A 188 17.35 1.48 4.69
C HIS A 188 16.49 0.63 3.74
N LEU A 189 15.74 -0.35 4.26
CA LEU A 189 14.82 -1.15 3.46
C LEU A 189 13.75 -0.29 2.77
N VAL A 190 13.09 0.60 3.51
CA VAL A 190 12.08 1.53 2.96
C VAL A 190 12.69 2.36 1.82
N CYS A 191 13.91 2.87 2.01
CA CYS A 191 14.60 3.66 1.01
C CYS A 191 14.98 2.88 -0.24
N LEU A 192 15.38 1.61 -0.10
CA LEU A 192 15.61 0.72 -1.23
C LEU A 192 14.31 0.44 -1.99
N CYS A 193 13.22 0.15 -1.27
CA CYS A 193 11.93 -0.18 -1.88
C CYS A 193 11.40 0.95 -2.76
N TRP A 194 11.50 2.22 -2.33
CA TRP A 194 10.98 3.36 -3.08
C TRP A 194 12.02 4.07 -3.95
N HIS A 195 13.13 3.39 -4.29
CA HIS A 195 14.16 3.97 -5.14
C HIS A 195 13.56 4.52 -6.45
N GLN A 196 14.11 5.63 -6.95
CA GLN A 196 13.60 6.29 -8.16
C GLN A 196 13.61 5.34 -9.35
N GLU A 197 14.77 4.80 -9.72
CA GLU A 197 14.86 3.79 -10.77
C GLU A 197 14.33 2.43 -10.26
N PRO A 198 13.44 1.77 -11.02
CA PRO A 198 12.89 0.45 -10.67
C PRO A 198 13.95 -0.64 -10.46
N ASP A 199 15.00 -0.66 -11.27
CA ASP A 199 16.03 -1.72 -11.27
C ASP A 199 16.89 -1.75 -10.00
N TYR A 200 16.86 -0.68 -9.19
CA TYR A 200 17.56 -0.64 -7.89
C TYR A 200 16.66 -1.03 -6.70
N ARG A 201 15.38 -1.35 -6.96
CA ARG A 201 14.46 -1.85 -5.93
C ARG A 201 14.72 -3.35 -5.70
N PRO A 202 14.61 -3.83 -4.45
CA PRO A 202 14.95 -5.20 -4.07
C PRO A 202 13.95 -6.26 -4.55
#